data_AF-A0A935W164-F1
#
_entry.id   AF-A0A935W164-F1
#
_cell.length_a   1.000
_cell.length_b   1.000
_cell.length_c   1.000
_cell.angle_alpha   90.00
_cell.angle_beta   90.00
_cell.angle_gamma   90.00
#
_symmetry.space_group_name_H-M   'P 1'
#
loop_
_entity.id
_entity.type
_entity.pdbx_description
1 polymer ?
#
loop_
_entity_poly.entity_id
_entity_poly.type
_entity_poly.pdbx_seq_one_letter_code
_entity_poly.pdbx_strand_id
1 'polypeptide(L)'
;MKSTLAVLALGLFALVVQGALARAIAPPWCPDLAWLVVVGIGLRWPGFLSGFVISALLGFAMDSVSGSLVGQHAVLRIFSYLAAAIASRQLDLSGGIPIALLTLALSVAYGFGIVSTRAIFLGPEPLLVEVLALAVAQGFVHMVCVGPIVGLVDRIVNRFADEELSRRGSLALGYSSYPGRGRS
;
A
#
# COMPACT_ATOMS: atom_id res chain seq x y z
N MET A 1 -5.33 -15.17 -5.42
CA MET A 1 -3.87 -15.37 -5.57
C MET A 1 -3.27 -14.52 -6.68
N LYS A 2 -3.85 -14.50 -7.90
CA LYS A 2 -3.34 -13.67 -9.02
C LYS A 2 -3.22 -12.18 -8.67
N SER A 3 -4.28 -11.59 -8.11
CA SER A 3 -4.28 -10.20 -7.66
C SER A 3 -3.19 -9.93 -6.61
N THR A 4 -3.04 -10.82 -5.63
CA THR A 4 -2.02 -10.73 -4.57
C THR A 4 -0.62 -10.65 -5.17
N LEU A 5 -0.31 -11.54 -6.12
CA LEU A 5 0.98 -11.55 -6.81
C LEU A 5 1.19 -10.31 -7.67
N ALA A 6 0.15 -9.84 -8.38
CA ALA A 6 0.24 -8.65 -9.21
C ALA A 6 0.52 -7.38 -8.37
N VAL A 7 -0.14 -7.23 -7.23
CA VAL A 7 0.09 -6.09 -6.33
C VAL A 7 1.42 -6.21 -5.59
N LEU A 8 1.84 -7.42 -5.22
CA LEU A 8 3.19 -7.64 -4.69
C LEU A 8 4.25 -7.24 -5.72
N ALA A 9 4.10 -7.67 -6.97
CA ALA A 9 5.00 -7.31 -8.07
C ALA A 9 5.00 -5.79 -8.32
N LEU A 10 3.84 -5.14 -8.27
CA LEU A 10 3.74 -3.68 -8.33
C LEU A 10 4.53 -3.01 -7.20
N GLY A 11 4.37 -3.47 -5.96
CA GLY A 11 5.07 -2.88 -4.81
C GLY A 11 6.60 -3.08 -4.89
N LEU A 12 7.05 -4.25 -5.36
CA LEU A 12 8.48 -4.52 -5.59
C LEU A 12 9.02 -3.66 -6.75
N PHE A 13 8.26 -3.52 -7.84
CA PHE A 13 8.62 -2.63 -8.94
C PHE A 13 8.69 -1.17 -8.48
N ALA A 14 7.75 -0.74 -7.64
CA ALA A 14 7.75 0.59 -7.03
C ALA A 14 9.01 0.84 -6.20
N LEU A 15 9.50 -0.16 -5.45
CA LEU A 15 10.79 -0.07 -4.74
C LEU A 15 11.97 0.13 -5.70
N VAL A 16 12.01 -0.60 -6.82
CA VAL A 16 13.08 -0.46 -7.83
C VAL A 16 13.05 0.95 -8.44
N VAL A 17 11.86 1.42 -8.85
CA VAL A 17 11.68 2.76 -9.42
C VAL A 17 12.07 3.84 -8.40
N GLN A 18 11.64 3.70 -7.16
CA GLN A 18 12.02 4.62 -6.08
C GLN A 18 13.54 4.64 -5.87
N GLY A 19 14.20 3.47 -5.84
CA GLY A 19 15.65 3.39 -5.71
C GLY A 19 16.41 4.07 -6.86
N ALA A 20 15.87 3.98 -8.08
CA ALA A 20 16.40 4.72 -9.23
C ALA A 20 16.15 6.23 -9.10
N LEU A 21 14.94 6.62 -8.69
CA LEU A 21 14.52 8.02 -8.55
C LEU A 21 15.33 8.75 -7.47
N ALA A 22 15.66 8.05 -6.38
CA ALA A 22 16.47 8.59 -5.28
C ALA A 22 17.90 8.98 -5.71
N ARG A 23 18.37 8.52 -6.88
CA ARG A 23 19.65 8.98 -7.46
C ARG A 23 19.55 10.32 -8.16
N ALA A 24 18.36 10.70 -8.61
CA ALA A 24 18.11 11.93 -9.35
C ALA A 24 17.45 13.02 -8.48
N ILE A 25 16.69 12.60 -7.46
CA ILE A 25 15.89 13.49 -6.61
C ILE A 25 16.38 13.39 -5.17
N ALA A 26 16.88 14.50 -4.62
CA ALA A 26 17.32 14.57 -3.24
C ALA A 26 16.13 14.44 -2.25
N PRO A 27 16.32 13.83 -1.07
CA PRO A 27 15.36 13.91 0.02
C PRO A 27 15.03 15.37 0.37
N PRO A 28 13.78 15.71 0.75
CA PRO A 28 12.58 14.88 0.93
C PRO A 28 11.68 14.81 -0.32
N TRP A 29 12.22 15.07 -1.52
CA TRP A 29 11.40 15.20 -2.72
C TRP A 29 11.14 13.88 -3.45
N CYS A 30 11.83 12.81 -3.06
CA CYS A 30 11.64 11.47 -3.62
C CYS A 30 10.51 10.74 -2.88
N PRO A 31 9.37 10.42 -3.54
CA PRO A 31 8.28 9.69 -2.90
C PRO A 31 8.66 8.25 -2.55
N ASP A 32 8.13 7.73 -1.43
CA ASP A 32 8.12 6.29 -1.13
C ASP A 32 6.97 5.63 -1.88
N LEU A 33 7.24 5.23 -3.13
CA LEU A 33 6.24 4.65 -4.03
C LEU A 33 5.69 3.32 -3.48
N ALA A 34 6.53 2.52 -2.83
CA ALA A 34 6.10 1.24 -2.29
C ALA A 34 5.21 1.41 -1.05
N TRP A 35 5.48 2.41 -0.21
CA TRP A 35 4.59 2.80 0.88
C TRP A 35 3.25 3.33 0.35
N LEU A 36 3.24 4.10 -0.74
CA LEU A 36 1.98 4.53 -1.39
C LEU A 36 1.18 3.34 -1.91
N VAL A 37 1.83 2.28 -2.40
CA VAL A 37 1.15 1.02 -2.75
C VAL A 37 0.53 0.40 -1.50
N VAL A 38 1.23 0.37 -0.36
CA VAL A 38 0.67 -0.12 0.91
C VAL A 38 -0.55 0.68 1.36
N VAL A 39 -0.52 2.01 1.26
CA VAL A 39 -1.69 2.86 1.54
C VAL A 39 -2.84 2.52 0.59
N GLY A 40 -2.58 2.37 -0.71
CA GLY A 40 -3.59 1.96 -1.69
C GLY A 40 -4.20 0.59 -1.40
N ILE A 41 -3.40 -0.37 -0.93
CA ILE A 41 -3.89 -1.67 -0.45
C ILE A 41 -4.82 -1.45 0.75
N GLY A 42 -4.43 -0.65 1.75
CA GLY A 42 -5.30 -0.35 2.90
C GLY A 42 -6.64 0.25 2.48
N LEU A 43 -6.64 1.12 1.47
CA LEU A 43 -7.85 1.80 1.01
C LEU A 43 -8.78 0.95 0.16
N ARG A 44 -8.25 0.07 -0.71
CA ARG A 44 -9.03 -0.58 -1.78
C ARG A 44 -9.06 -2.11 -1.71
N TRP A 45 -8.23 -2.72 -0.87
CA TRP A 45 -8.06 -4.17 -0.90
C TRP A 45 -9.19 -4.92 -0.18
N PRO A 46 -9.82 -5.92 -0.82
CA PRO A 46 -10.98 -6.61 -0.24
C PRO A 46 -10.61 -7.57 0.91
N GLY A 47 -9.43 -8.17 0.89
CA GLY A 47 -9.03 -9.23 1.83
C GLY A 47 -8.05 -8.78 2.91
N PHE A 48 -8.52 -8.60 4.15
CA PHE A 48 -7.72 -8.03 5.24
C PHE A 48 -6.39 -8.75 5.50
N LEU A 49 -6.41 -10.08 5.61
CA LEU A 49 -5.20 -10.87 5.90
C LEU A 49 -4.16 -10.78 4.76
N SER A 50 -4.63 -10.87 3.50
CA SER A 50 -3.73 -10.78 2.35
C SER A 50 -3.11 -9.40 2.18
N GLY A 51 -3.85 -8.31 2.46
CA GLY A 51 -3.31 -6.95 2.44
C GLY A 51 -2.26 -6.73 3.54
N PHE A 52 -2.52 -7.29 4.73
CA PHE A 52 -1.56 -7.30 5.85
C PHE A 52 -0.25 -8.00 5.46
N VAL A 53 -0.33 -9.21 4.89
CA VAL A 53 0.85 -9.99 4.48
C VAL A 53 1.64 -9.26 3.39
N ILE A 54 0.98 -8.71 2.36
CA ILE A 54 1.68 -7.94 1.31
C ILE A 54 2.40 -6.74 1.93
N SER A 55 1.74 -6.00 2.83
CA SER A 55 2.31 -4.82 3.48
C SER A 55 3.55 -5.16 4.31
N ALA A 56 3.50 -6.28 5.03
CA ALA A 56 4.64 -6.80 5.78
C ALA A 56 5.81 -7.18 4.85
N LEU A 57 5.53 -7.94 3.78
CA LEU A 57 6.55 -8.36 2.80
C LEU A 57 7.21 -7.16 2.12
N LEU A 58 6.43 -6.16 1.71
CA LEU A 58 6.98 -4.94 1.11
C LEU A 58 7.82 -4.14 2.10
N GLY A 59 7.50 -4.17 3.39
CA GLY A 59 8.33 -3.54 4.41
C GLY A 59 9.63 -4.28 4.68
N PHE A 60 9.62 -5.61 4.76
CA PHE A 60 10.86 -6.39 4.84
C PHE A 60 11.75 -6.20 3.61
N ALA A 61 11.14 -6.13 2.42
CA ALA A 61 11.87 -5.82 1.20
C ALA A 61 12.52 -4.42 1.27
N MET A 62 11.81 -3.43 1.80
CA MET A 62 12.39 -2.10 2.03
C MET A 62 13.54 -2.16 3.04
N ASP A 63 13.37 -2.85 4.17
CA ASP A 63 14.42 -3.01 5.18
C ASP A 63 15.71 -3.61 4.58
N SER A 64 15.54 -4.58 3.68
CA SER A 64 16.66 -5.26 3.01
C SER A 64 17.43 -4.34 2.05
N VAL A 65 16.77 -3.33 1.49
CA VAL A 65 17.34 -2.43 0.48
C VAL A 65 17.84 -1.12 1.09
N SER A 66 17.20 -0.63 2.15
CA SER A 66 17.55 0.65 2.78
C SER A 66 18.69 0.56 3.78
N GLY A 67 19.02 -0.64 4.26
CA GLY A 67 19.97 -0.83 5.36
C GLY A 67 19.43 -0.36 6.71
N SER A 68 18.09 -0.23 6.84
CA SER A 68 17.44 0.08 8.11
C SER A 68 17.48 -1.10 9.09
N LEU A 69 16.99 -0.85 10.32
CA LEU A 69 16.77 -1.92 11.30
C LEU A 69 15.79 -2.95 10.72
N VAL A 70 16.16 -4.23 10.74
CA VAL A 70 15.33 -5.33 10.22
C VAL A 70 13.96 -5.32 10.91
N GLY A 71 12.89 -5.22 10.12
CA GLY A 71 11.51 -5.18 10.61
C GLY A 71 10.96 -3.78 10.88
N GLN A 72 11.77 -2.73 10.81
CA GLN A 72 11.33 -1.36 11.05
C GLN A 72 10.30 -0.91 10.02
N HIS A 73 10.61 -0.98 8.73
CA HIS A 73 9.67 -0.64 7.67
C HIS A 73 8.51 -1.63 7.61
N ALA A 74 8.73 -2.92 7.91
CA ALA A 74 7.67 -3.92 8.00
C ALA A 74 6.59 -3.51 9.02
N VAL A 75 6.99 -3.21 10.26
CA VAL A 75 6.07 -2.79 11.32
C VAL A 75 5.34 -1.50 10.96
N LEU A 76 6.07 -0.48 10.49
CA LEU A 76 5.46 0.81 10.16
C LEU A 76 4.51 0.73 8.95
N ARG A 77 4.80 -0.12 7.96
CA ARG A 77 3.91 -0.36 6.81
C ARG A 77 2.68 -1.14 7.22
N ILE A 78 2.79 -2.10 8.13
CA ILE A 78 1.62 -2.76 8.74
C ILE A 78 0.72 -1.72 9.43
N PHE A 79 1.28 -0.84 10.27
CA PHE A 79 0.50 0.20 10.92
C PHE A 79 -0.16 1.15 9.93
N SER A 80 0.56 1.57 8.89
CA SER A 80 0.03 2.42 7.82
C SER A 80 -1.13 1.75 7.08
N TYR A 81 -0.97 0.46 6.74
CA TYR A 81 -2.03 -0.36 6.15
C TYR A 81 -3.26 -0.44 7.04
N LEU A 82 -3.07 -0.76 8.33
CA LEU A 82 -4.18 -0.88 9.28
C LEU A 82 -4.92 0.44 9.45
N ALA A 83 -4.20 1.54 9.60
CA ALA A 83 -4.80 2.86 9.72
C ALA A 83 -5.59 3.24 8.46
N ALA A 84 -5.03 3.00 7.27
CA ALA A 84 -5.72 3.24 6.00
C ALA A 84 -6.96 2.34 5.84
N ALA A 85 -6.88 1.07 6.24
CA ALA A 85 -7.99 0.11 6.17
C ALA A 85 -9.12 0.41 7.18
N ILE A 86 -8.78 0.96 8.34
CA ILE A 86 -9.77 1.41 9.32
C ILE A 86 -10.42 2.71 8.79
N ALA A 87 -9.62 3.66 8.33
CA ALA A 87 -10.11 4.93 7.81
C ALA A 87 -11.04 4.73 6.59
N SER A 88 -10.73 3.81 5.68
CA SER A 88 -11.58 3.53 4.52
C SER A 88 -12.95 2.92 4.86
N ARG A 89 -13.07 2.31 6.04
CA ARG A 89 -14.33 1.73 6.53
C ARG A 89 -15.14 2.70 7.40
N GLN A 90 -14.46 3.63 8.07
CA GLN A 90 -15.10 4.56 9.00
C GLN A 90 -15.40 5.93 8.38
N LEU A 91 -14.65 6.32 7.36
CA LEU A 91 -14.75 7.63 6.72
C LEU A 91 -15.16 7.46 5.26
N ASP A 92 -15.97 8.39 4.77
CA ASP A 92 -16.27 8.48 3.34
C ASP A 92 -15.05 9.05 2.59
N LEU A 93 -14.17 8.15 2.15
CA LEU A 93 -12.97 8.47 1.37
C LEU A 93 -13.22 8.39 -0.15
N SER A 94 -14.43 8.73 -0.61
CA SER A 94 -14.79 8.73 -2.03
C SER A 94 -14.02 9.80 -2.85
N GLY A 95 -13.60 10.89 -2.21
CA GLY A 95 -12.89 12.00 -2.86
C GLY A 95 -11.36 11.91 -2.82
N GLY A 96 -10.71 12.58 -3.77
CA GLY A 96 -9.24 12.71 -3.79
C GLY A 96 -8.68 13.50 -2.60
N ILE A 97 -9.40 14.52 -2.12
CA ILE A 97 -8.97 15.38 -1.00
C ILE A 97 -8.89 14.60 0.33
N PRO A 98 -9.93 13.84 0.75
CA PRO A 98 -9.82 12.99 1.95
C PRO A 98 -8.64 12.00 1.91
N ILE A 99 -8.42 11.35 0.76
CA ILE A 99 -7.30 10.41 0.57
C ILE A 99 -5.96 11.15 0.71
N ALA A 100 -5.84 12.32 0.08
CA ALA A 100 -4.66 13.19 0.17
C ALA A 100 -4.35 13.58 1.63
N LEU A 101 -5.34 14.05 2.38
CA LEU A 101 -5.16 14.46 3.79
C LEU A 101 -4.81 13.27 4.69
N LEU A 102 -5.45 12.11 4.50
CA LEU A 102 -5.11 10.89 5.21
C LEU A 102 -3.65 10.49 4.93
N THR A 103 -3.23 10.55 3.67
CA THR A 103 -1.86 10.19 3.27
C THR A 103 -0.83 11.15 3.87
N LEU A 104 -1.13 12.44 3.89
CA LEU A 104 -0.29 13.44 4.57
C LEU A 104 -0.10 13.08 6.06
N ALA A 105 -1.20 12.80 6.77
CA ALA A 105 -1.16 12.43 8.19
C ALA A 105 -0.37 11.13 8.43
N LEU A 106 -0.63 10.10 7.62
CA LEU A 106 0.09 8.82 7.72
C LEU A 106 1.58 8.98 7.38
N SER A 107 1.94 9.84 6.42
CA SER A 107 3.34 10.11 6.07
C SER A 107 4.10 10.77 7.21
N VAL A 108 3.47 11.76 7.87
CA VAL A 108 4.05 12.41 9.04
C VAL A 108 4.24 11.39 10.18
N ALA A 109 3.20 10.60 10.48
CA ALA A 109 3.27 9.54 11.48
C ALA A 109 4.34 8.48 11.14
N TYR A 110 4.50 8.13 9.87
CA TYR A 110 5.53 7.20 9.40
C TYR A 110 6.94 7.74 9.64
N GLY A 111 7.19 9.01 9.29
CA GLY A 111 8.47 9.68 9.55
C GLY A 111 8.81 9.72 11.05
N PHE A 112 7.83 10.05 11.89
CA PHE A 112 7.99 9.96 13.36
C PHE A 112 8.26 8.54 13.83
N GLY A 113 7.61 7.54 13.25
CA GLY A 113 7.84 6.14 13.54
C GLY A 113 9.28 5.72 13.23
N ILE A 114 9.83 6.17 12.09
CA ILE A 114 11.23 5.90 11.72
C ILE A 114 12.19 6.49 12.76
N VAL A 115 12.03 7.77 13.11
CA VAL A 115 12.95 8.44 14.04
C VAL A 115 12.81 7.88 15.45
N SER A 116 11.59 7.67 15.94
CA SER A 116 11.33 7.10 17.27
C SER A 116 11.94 5.71 17.42
N THR A 117 11.76 4.83 16.43
CA THR A 117 12.33 3.48 16.48
C THR A 117 13.86 3.51 16.42
N ARG A 118 14.46 4.35 15.55
CA ARG A 118 15.93 4.53 15.54
C ARG A 118 16.44 5.05 16.87
N ALA A 119 15.76 6.02 17.49
CA ALA A 119 16.18 6.59 18.77
C ALA A 119 16.22 5.55 19.90
N ILE A 120 15.26 4.62 19.91
CA ILE A 120 15.19 3.53 20.89
C ILE A 120 16.35 2.55 20.74
N PHE A 121 16.72 2.18 19.51
CA PHE A 121 17.72 1.13 19.26
C PHE A 121 19.15 1.65 19.06
N LEU A 122 19.33 2.88 18.59
CA LEU A 122 20.63 3.46 18.22
C LEU A 122 21.03 4.66 19.11
N GLY A 123 20.12 5.16 19.95
CA GLY A 123 20.34 6.30 20.84
C GLY A 123 19.65 7.59 20.39
N PRO A 124 19.48 8.58 21.28
CA PRO A 124 18.72 9.79 21.02
C PRO A 124 19.41 10.72 20.00
N GLU A 125 18.65 11.23 19.03
CA GLU A 125 19.11 12.27 18.09
C GLU A 125 18.45 13.62 18.37
N PRO A 126 19.21 14.72 18.50
CA PRO A 126 18.69 16.05 18.82
C PRO A 126 18.13 16.75 17.56
N LEU A 127 17.03 16.29 16.97
CA LEU A 127 16.57 16.78 15.66
C LEU A 127 15.03 16.88 15.48
N LEU A 128 14.25 16.99 16.56
CA LEU A 128 12.77 16.91 16.47
C LEU A 128 12.16 17.90 15.45
N VAL A 129 12.65 19.14 15.39
CA VAL A 129 12.12 20.18 14.48
C VAL A 129 12.47 19.89 13.03
N GLU A 130 13.71 19.49 12.74
CA GLU A 130 14.14 19.14 11.39
C GLU A 130 13.42 17.90 10.87
N VAL A 131 13.25 16.90 11.73
CA VAL A 131 12.48 15.67 11.43
C VAL A 131 11.04 16.00 11.09
N LEU A 132 10.40 16.87 11.86
CA LEU A 132 9.02 17.28 11.59
C LEU A 132 8.93 18.02 10.24
N ALA A 133 9.84 18.94 9.96
CA ALA A 133 9.85 19.68 8.69
C ALA A 133 10.03 18.74 7.50
N LEU A 134 10.96 17.78 7.58
CA LEU A 134 11.20 16.77 6.55
C LEU A 134 9.99 15.85 6.37
N ALA A 135 9.38 15.39 7.47
CA ALA A 135 8.21 14.51 7.43
C ALA A 135 6.99 15.20 6.80
N VAL A 136 6.79 16.48 7.09
CA VAL A 136 5.73 17.31 6.47
C VAL A 136 6.01 17.51 4.98
N ALA A 137 7.24 17.88 4.60
CA ALA A 137 7.62 18.07 3.20
C ALA A 137 7.42 16.77 2.39
N GLN A 138 7.90 15.64 2.91
CA GLN A 138 7.67 14.31 2.33
C GLN A 138 6.18 13.99 2.22
N GLY A 139 5.40 14.34 3.25
CA GLY A 139 3.96 14.15 3.26
C GLY A 139 3.23 14.90 2.15
N PHE A 140 3.66 16.11 1.79
CA PHE A 140 3.13 16.82 0.61
C PHE A 140 3.44 16.11 -0.70
N VAL A 141 4.66 15.57 -0.84
CA VAL A 141 5.02 14.78 -2.04
C VAL A 141 4.14 13.53 -2.14
N HIS A 142 3.97 12.80 -1.03
CA HIS A 142 3.07 11.66 -0.98
C HIS A 142 1.62 12.02 -1.29
N MET A 143 1.13 13.16 -0.79
CA MET A 143 -0.20 13.68 -1.06
C MET A 143 -0.46 13.90 -2.57
N VAL A 144 0.55 14.38 -3.31
CA VAL A 144 0.45 14.57 -4.76
C VAL A 144 0.53 13.22 -5.50
N CYS A 145 1.38 12.31 -5.04
CA CYS A 145 1.60 11.02 -5.70
C CYS A 145 0.56 9.94 -5.39
N VAL A 146 -0.24 10.09 -4.33
CA VAL A 146 -1.15 9.02 -3.87
C VAL A 146 -2.26 8.71 -4.88
N GLY A 147 -2.83 9.71 -5.53
CA GLY A 147 -3.96 9.53 -6.46
C GLY A 147 -3.63 8.52 -7.59
N PRO A 148 -2.56 8.74 -8.36
CA PRO A 148 -2.12 7.80 -9.41
C PRO A 148 -1.84 6.39 -8.88
N ILE A 149 -1.17 6.26 -7.73
CA ILE A 149 -0.78 4.96 -7.18
C ILE A 149 -2.01 4.18 -6.68
N VAL A 150 -2.90 4.83 -5.93
CA VAL A 150 -4.16 4.23 -5.46
C VAL A 150 -5.03 3.83 -6.64
N GLY A 151 -5.13 4.68 -7.68
CA GLY A 151 -5.86 4.34 -8.89
C GLY A 151 -5.28 3.13 -9.63
N LEU A 152 -3.96 2.95 -9.61
CA LEU A 152 -3.31 1.78 -10.19
C LEU A 152 -3.62 0.50 -9.37
N VAL A 153 -3.51 0.57 -8.04
CA VAL A 153 -3.89 -0.55 -7.16
C VAL A 153 -5.34 -0.94 -7.38
N ASP A 154 -6.26 0.03 -7.41
CA ASP A 154 -7.70 -0.19 -7.64
C ASP A 154 -7.96 -0.87 -8.98
N ARG A 155 -7.33 -0.41 -10.07
CA ARG A 155 -7.44 -1.05 -11.40
C ARG A 155 -6.97 -2.50 -11.38
N ILE A 156 -5.87 -2.82 -10.69
CA ILE A 156 -5.39 -4.20 -10.58
C ILE A 156 -6.40 -5.06 -9.80
N VAL A 157 -6.90 -4.54 -8.67
CA VAL A 157 -7.87 -5.25 -7.84
C VAL A 157 -9.14 -5.58 -8.63
N ASN A 158 -9.73 -4.57 -9.27
CA ASN A 158 -10.99 -4.72 -10.01
C ASN A 158 -10.83 -5.64 -11.21
N ARG A 159 -9.75 -5.51 -11.98
CA ARG A 159 -9.46 -6.38 -13.13
C ARG A 159 -9.45 -7.87 -12.76
N PHE A 160 -8.81 -8.22 -11.65
CA PHE A 160 -8.73 -9.63 -11.22
C PHE A 160 -9.97 -10.11 -10.47
N ALA A 161 -10.76 -9.20 -9.89
CA ALA A 161 -12.06 -9.55 -9.30
C ALA A 161 -13.05 -9.97 -10.40
N ASP A 162 -13.10 -9.24 -11.51
CA ASP A 162 -13.98 -9.53 -12.64
C ASP A 162 -13.66 -10.87 -13.30
N GLU A 163 -12.37 -11.19 -13.47
CA GLU A 163 -11.93 -12.49 -14.00
C GLU A 163 -12.41 -13.66 -13.12
N GLU A 164 -12.36 -13.52 -11.80
CA GLU A 164 -12.78 -14.57 -10.86
C GLU A 164 -14.30 -14.74 -10.87
N LEU A 165 -15.07 -13.64 -10.96
CA LEU A 165 -16.52 -13.69 -11.09
C LEU A 165 -16.96 -14.33 -12.41
N SER A 166 -16.34 -13.94 -13.53
CA SER A 166 -16.63 -14.53 -14.85
C SER A 166 -16.36 -16.04 -14.86
N ARG A 167 -15.28 -16.48 -14.20
CA ARG A 167 -14.93 -17.91 -14.11
C ARG A 167 -15.99 -18.69 -13.32
N ARG A 168 -16.45 -18.15 -12.18
CA ARG A 168 -17.52 -18.77 -11.38
C ARG A 168 -18.86 -18.79 -12.10
N GLY A 169 -19.21 -17.71 -12.80
CA GLY A 169 -20.43 -17.63 -13.61
C GLY A 169 -20.46 -18.68 -14.73
N SER A 170 -19.33 -18.89 -15.42
CA SER A 170 -19.23 -19.92 -16.47
C SER A 170 -19.42 -21.36 -15.96
N LEU A 171 -18.97 -21.65 -14.74
CA LEU A 171 -19.16 -22.96 -14.10
C LEU A 171 -20.61 -23.20 -13.67
N ALA A 172 -21.33 -22.15 -13.24
CA ALA A 172 -22.74 -22.25 -12.87
C ALA A 172 -23.66 -22.49 -14.09
N LEU A 173 -23.33 -21.92 -15.25
CA LEU A 173 -24.08 -22.11 -16.49
C LEU A 173 -23.80 -23.45 -17.18
N GLY A 174 -22.63 -24.06 -16.97
CA GLY A 174 -22.28 -25.38 -17.51
C GLY A 174 -23.09 -26.55 -16.94
N TYR A 175 -23.82 -26.35 -15.82
CA TYR A 175 -24.61 -27.40 -15.16
C TYR A 175 -26.11 -27.40 -15.53
N SER A 176 -26.61 -26.39 -16.26
CA SER A 176 -28.03 -26.31 -16.63
C SER A 176 -28.39 -26.98 -17.95
N SER A 177 -27.41 -27.52 -18.68
CA SER A 177 -27.64 -28.28 -19.91
C SER A 177 -27.73 -29.78 -19.63
N TYR A 178 -28.77 -30.20 -18.91
CA TYR A 178 -29.29 -31.57 -19.01
C TYR A 178 -30.57 -31.55 -19.85
N PRO A 179 -30.50 -31.76 -21.18
CA PRO A 179 -31.68 -32.00 -21.98
C PRO A 179 -32.03 -33.50 -21.91
N GLY A 180 -33.02 -33.84 -21.10
CA GLY A 180 -33.68 -35.15 -21.12
C GLY A 180 -34.60 -35.26 -19.91
N ARG A 181 -35.93 -35.16 -19.99
CA ARG A 181 -36.90 -35.57 -21.02
C ARG A 181 -36.81 -37.05 -21.38
N GLY A 182 -37.38 -37.87 -20.50
CA GLY A 182 -38.07 -39.11 -20.86
C GLY A 182 -39.44 -39.09 -20.20
N ARG A 183 -40.44 -38.56 -20.89
CA ARG A 183 -41.86 -38.81 -20.60
C ARG A 183 -42.23 -40.13 -21.28
N SER A 184 -42.70 -41.09 -20.50
CA SER A 184 -43.75 -42.06 -20.86
C SER A 184 -44.04 -42.91 -19.64
#